data_AF-A0A6G2VVM9-F1
#
_entry.id   AF-A0A6G2VVM9-F1
#
_cell.length_a   1.000
_cell.length_b   1.000
_cell.length_c   1.000
_cell.angle_alpha   90.00
_cell.angle_beta   90.00
_cell.angle_gamma   90.00
#
_symmetry.space_group_name_H-M   'P 1'
#
loop_
_entity.id
_entity.type
_entity.pdbx_description
1 polymer ?
#
loop_
_entity_poly.entity_id
_entity_poly.type
_entity_poly.pdbx_seq_one_letter_code
_entity_poly.pdbx_strand_id
1 'polypeptide(L)'
;DREAGAADARALMGQAVQECERALTAAGPADREELAVELGGTHRQFAELLTRSASEETEDAAIRAAFEAALERMTRAVAVFAALGAAALHERTGAELAAGRLEADLGLPARAAARARAVLTAYRDADGDEDCGDGGTVHARRTEATRLLEAAREAGAPEERG
;
A
#
# COMPACT_ATOMS: atom_id res chain seq x y z
N ASP A 1 -6.51 19.10 -21.64
CA ASP A 1 -7.11 19.38 -20.32
C ASP A 1 -7.05 18.24 -19.28
N ARG A 2 -7.13 16.94 -19.62
CA ARG A 2 -6.99 15.86 -18.60
C ARG A 2 -5.59 15.77 -17.98
N GLU A 3 -4.55 15.91 -18.80
CA GLU A 3 -3.15 15.80 -18.36
C GLU A 3 -2.77 16.91 -17.36
N ALA A 4 -3.26 18.15 -17.59
CA ALA A 4 -3.13 19.24 -16.63
C ALA A 4 -3.84 18.92 -15.30
N GLY A 5 -5.05 18.36 -15.36
CA GLY A 5 -5.79 17.93 -14.16
C GLY A 5 -5.07 16.84 -13.35
N ALA A 6 -4.42 15.87 -14.01
CA ALA A 6 -3.64 14.83 -13.33
C ALA A 6 -2.37 15.40 -12.69
N ALA A 7 -1.67 16.30 -13.37
CA ALA A 7 -0.49 16.98 -12.83
C ALA A 7 -0.85 17.84 -11.60
N ASP A 8 -1.94 18.61 -11.67
CA ASP A 8 -2.42 19.43 -10.56
C ASP A 8 -2.84 18.58 -9.35
N ALA A 9 -3.53 17.46 -9.58
CA ALA A 9 -3.90 16.53 -8.51
C ALA A 9 -2.67 15.91 -7.83
N ARG A 10 -1.64 15.55 -8.61
CA ARG A 10 -0.35 15.05 -8.06
C ARG A 10 0.35 16.12 -7.24
N ALA A 11 0.38 17.36 -7.71
CA ALA A 11 0.97 18.48 -6.97
C ALA A 11 0.24 18.73 -5.64
N LEU A 12 -1.10 18.75 -5.66
CA LEU A 12 -1.92 18.93 -4.46
C LEU A 12 -1.69 17.83 -3.43
N MET A 13 -1.67 16.56 -3.85
CA MET A 13 -1.36 15.45 -2.94
C MET A 13 0.07 15.53 -2.39
N GLY A 14 1.03 16.01 -3.20
CA GLY A 14 2.39 16.29 -2.74
C GLY A 14 2.43 17.35 -1.63
N GLN A 15 1.63 18.41 -1.75
CA GLN A 15 1.50 19.44 -0.71
C GLN A 15 0.82 18.87 0.55
N ALA A 16 -0.26 18.09 0.40
CA ALA A 16 -0.95 17.47 1.53
C ALA A 16 0.00 16.60 2.36
N VAL A 17 0.86 15.80 1.71
CA VAL A 17 1.89 15.02 2.41
C VAL A 17 2.84 15.92 3.18
N GLN A 18 3.36 16.98 2.56
CA GLN A 18 4.30 17.89 3.22
C GLN A 18 3.68 18.59 4.43
N GLU A 19 2.41 18.97 4.35
CA GLU A 19 1.69 19.58 5.47
C GLU A 19 1.46 18.56 6.60
N CYS A 20 1.10 17.31 6.28
CA CYS A 20 1.00 16.25 7.28
C CYS A 20 2.35 15.96 7.96
N GLU A 21 3.45 15.88 7.20
CA GLU A 21 4.81 15.67 7.72
C GLU A 21 5.22 16.82 8.66
N ARG A 22 4.93 18.08 8.30
CA ARG A 22 5.19 19.26 9.13
C ARG A 22 4.35 19.24 10.41
N ALA A 23 3.06 18.96 10.30
CA ALA A 23 2.16 18.88 11.43
C ALA A 23 2.62 17.79 12.41
N LEU A 24 2.94 16.59 11.91
CA LEU A 24 3.43 15.48 12.73
C LEU A 24 4.77 15.81 13.41
N THR A 25 5.66 16.55 12.73
CA THR A 25 6.95 16.98 13.31
C THR A 25 6.76 18.00 14.43
N ALA A 26 5.78 18.89 14.30
CA ALA A 26 5.46 19.91 15.30
C ALA A 26 4.55 19.39 16.44
N ALA A 27 3.97 18.20 16.28
CA ALA A 27 2.98 17.65 17.18
C ALA A 27 3.53 17.35 18.59
N GLY A 28 2.72 17.63 19.60
CA GLY A 28 2.91 17.08 20.94
C GLY A 28 2.53 15.58 21.00
N PRO A 29 2.86 14.88 22.10
CA PRO A 29 2.55 13.45 22.24
C PRO A 29 1.06 13.11 22.09
N ALA A 30 0.16 14.02 22.46
CA ALA A 30 -1.29 13.80 22.41
C ALA A 30 -1.83 13.70 20.96
N ASP A 31 -1.30 14.49 20.03
CA ASP A 31 -1.82 14.59 18.65
C ASP A 31 -1.04 13.70 17.68
N ARG A 32 0.10 13.15 18.12
CA ARG A 32 1.06 12.46 17.27
C ARG A 32 0.48 11.20 16.62
N GLU A 33 -0.39 10.48 17.32
CA GLU A 33 -1.03 9.27 16.79
C GLU A 33 -2.02 9.60 15.67
N GLU A 34 -2.94 10.54 15.91
CA GLU A 34 -3.93 10.97 14.93
C GLU A 34 -3.25 11.53 13.67
N LEU A 35 -2.23 12.38 13.83
CA LEU A 35 -1.49 12.95 12.71
C LEU A 35 -0.68 11.89 11.94
N ALA A 36 -0.21 10.83 12.60
CA ALA A 36 0.43 9.71 11.92
C ALA A 36 -0.60 8.89 11.13
N VAL A 37 -1.81 8.67 11.65
CA VAL A 37 -2.90 8.04 10.89
C VAL A 37 -3.21 8.87 9.63
N GLU A 38 -3.34 10.19 9.78
CA GLU A 38 -3.61 11.10 8.65
C GLU A 38 -2.50 11.08 7.60
N LEU A 39 -1.23 11.12 8.03
CA LEU A 39 -0.08 11.03 7.12
C LEU A 39 -0.06 9.69 6.36
N GLY A 40 -0.28 8.57 7.06
CA GLY A 40 -0.36 7.25 6.46
C GLY A 40 -1.50 7.14 5.44
N GLY A 41 -2.68 7.68 5.79
CA GLY A 41 -3.84 7.77 4.92
C GLY A 41 -3.57 8.62 3.67
N THR A 42 -2.90 9.75 3.84
CA THR A 42 -2.53 10.66 2.73
C THR A 42 -1.57 9.99 1.77
N HIS A 43 -0.57 9.26 2.26
CA HIS A 43 0.33 8.46 1.41
C HIS A 43 -0.43 7.40 0.61
N ARG A 44 -1.37 6.68 1.23
CA ARG A 44 -2.20 5.68 0.55
C ARG A 44 -3.06 6.30 -0.55
N GLN A 45 -3.76 7.38 -0.24
CA GLN A 45 -4.58 8.11 -1.22
C GLN A 45 -3.74 8.62 -2.41
N PHE A 46 -2.51 9.07 -2.15
CA PHE A 46 -1.63 9.53 -3.23
C PHE A 46 -1.18 8.36 -4.11
N ALA A 47 -0.84 7.22 -3.53
CA ALA A 47 -0.53 6.02 -4.30
C ALA A 47 -1.71 5.59 -5.18
N GLU A 48 -2.93 5.58 -4.65
CA GLU A 48 -4.15 5.25 -5.40
C GLU A 48 -4.42 6.22 -6.56
N LEU A 49 -4.19 7.52 -6.34
CA LEU A 49 -4.25 8.53 -7.39
C LEU A 49 -3.25 8.21 -8.51
N LEU A 50 -1.99 7.92 -8.16
CA LEU A 50 -0.93 7.62 -9.13
C LEU A 50 -1.25 6.37 -9.96
N THR A 51 -1.72 5.30 -9.32
CA THR A 51 -2.15 4.07 -10.01
C THR A 51 -3.34 4.32 -10.94
N ARG A 52 -4.33 5.10 -10.51
CA ARG A 52 -5.49 5.43 -11.35
C ARG A 52 -5.09 6.28 -12.56
N SER A 53 -4.22 7.28 -12.37
CA SER A 53 -3.71 8.09 -13.47
C SER A 53 -2.89 7.27 -14.47
N ALA A 54 -2.17 6.24 -14.01
CA ALA A 54 -1.42 5.35 -14.91
C ALA A 54 -2.33 4.59 -15.90
N SER A 55 -3.59 4.31 -15.53
CA SER A 55 -4.55 3.66 -16.43
C SER A 55 -5.00 4.55 -17.60
N GLU A 56 -4.72 5.86 -17.52
CA GLU A 56 -4.98 6.81 -18.60
C GLU A 56 -3.77 7.00 -19.52
N GLU A 57 -2.60 6.46 -19.14
CA GLU A 57 -1.38 6.55 -19.94
C GLU A 57 -1.30 5.45 -20.99
N THR A 58 -0.65 5.75 -22.11
CA THR A 58 -0.43 4.80 -23.22
C THR A 58 1.01 4.33 -23.35
N GLU A 59 1.95 5.02 -22.70
CA GLU A 59 3.37 4.69 -22.75
C GLU A 59 3.75 3.78 -21.58
N ASP A 60 4.23 2.57 -21.88
CA ASP A 60 4.65 1.57 -20.87
C ASP A 60 5.68 2.14 -19.88
N ALA A 61 6.57 3.02 -20.34
CA ALA A 61 7.55 3.69 -19.48
C ALA A 61 6.89 4.65 -18.48
N ALA A 62 5.86 5.38 -18.90
CA ALA A 62 5.11 6.30 -18.04
C ALA A 62 4.26 5.52 -17.02
N ILE A 63 3.61 4.42 -17.44
CA ILE A 63 2.87 3.50 -16.57
C ILE A 63 3.81 2.95 -15.49
N ARG A 64 4.98 2.43 -15.90
CA ARG A 64 5.99 1.90 -14.99
C ARG A 64 6.46 2.95 -13.98
N ALA A 65 6.78 4.16 -14.43
CA ALA A 65 7.20 5.24 -13.55
C ALA A 65 6.11 5.63 -12.53
N ALA A 66 4.84 5.64 -12.95
CA ALA A 66 3.72 5.89 -12.05
C ALA A 66 3.55 4.79 -11.00
N PHE A 67 3.72 3.52 -11.37
CA PHE A 67 3.68 2.39 -10.42
C PHE A 67 4.84 2.41 -9.44
N GLU A 68 6.05 2.73 -9.89
CA GLU A 68 7.22 2.90 -9.02
C GLU A 68 7.01 4.04 -8.01
N ALA A 69 6.46 5.18 -8.45
CA ALA A 69 6.10 6.29 -7.57
C ALA A 69 4.97 5.93 -6.59
N ALA A 70 3.94 5.20 -7.04
CA ALA A 70 2.87 4.70 -6.19
C ALA A 70 3.41 3.73 -5.13
N LEU A 71 4.34 2.85 -5.50
CA LEU A 71 4.98 1.89 -4.60
C LEU A 71 5.79 2.60 -3.51
N GLU A 72 6.51 3.67 -3.86
CA GLU A 72 7.21 4.49 -2.87
C GLU A 72 6.23 5.08 -1.85
N ARG A 73 5.13 5.67 -2.31
CA ARG A 73 4.09 6.23 -1.43
C ARG A 73 3.47 5.16 -0.55
N MET A 74 3.14 3.99 -1.09
CA MET A 74 2.58 2.89 -0.32
C MET A 74 3.57 2.36 0.74
N THR A 75 4.86 2.29 0.39
CA THR A 75 5.91 1.89 1.33
C THR A 75 6.04 2.89 2.50
N ARG A 76 5.89 4.19 2.23
CA ARG A 76 5.85 5.22 3.28
C ARG A 76 4.61 5.06 4.16
N ALA A 77 3.44 4.82 3.58
CA ALA A 77 2.21 4.54 4.35
C ALA A 77 2.40 3.34 5.30
N VAL A 78 2.96 2.23 4.79
CA VAL A 78 3.29 1.05 5.60
C VAL A 78 4.18 1.40 6.79
N ALA A 79 5.25 2.18 6.56
CA ALA A 79 6.17 2.56 7.62
C ALA A 79 5.51 3.42 8.70
N VAL A 80 4.64 4.36 8.30
CA VAL A 80 3.88 5.21 9.23
C VAL A 80 2.91 4.37 10.05
N PHE A 81 2.10 3.51 9.43
CA PHE A 81 1.18 2.65 10.17
C PHE A 81 1.89 1.61 11.04
N ALA A 82 3.06 1.10 10.61
CA ALA A 82 3.85 0.20 11.44
C ALA A 82 4.32 0.84 12.76
N ALA A 83 4.60 2.16 12.76
CA ALA A 83 4.97 2.89 13.96
C ALA A 83 3.82 3.03 14.97
N LEU A 84 2.57 2.88 14.52
CA LEU A 84 1.37 2.90 15.37
C LEU A 84 1.03 1.53 15.99
N GLY A 85 1.76 0.48 15.62
CA GLY A 85 1.59 -0.85 16.22
C GLY A 85 0.25 -1.50 15.88
N ALA A 86 -0.37 -2.16 16.87
CA ALA A 86 -1.58 -2.95 16.67
C ALA A 86 -2.81 -2.10 16.29
N ALA A 87 -2.87 -0.84 16.72
CA ALA A 87 -3.99 0.06 16.45
C ALA A 87 -4.18 0.34 14.95
N ALA A 88 -3.10 0.28 14.16
CA ALA A 88 -3.14 0.49 12.71
C ALA A 88 -2.90 -0.81 11.92
N LEU A 89 -3.20 -1.97 12.50
CA LEU A 89 -2.95 -3.27 11.87
C LEU A 89 -3.66 -3.39 10.51
N HIS A 90 -4.91 -2.96 10.43
CA HIS A 90 -5.73 -3.07 9.22
C HIS A 90 -5.27 -2.13 8.11
N GLU A 91 -4.90 -0.91 8.47
CA GLU A 91 -4.36 0.12 7.59
C GLU A 91 -3.00 -0.32 7.04
N ARG A 92 -2.10 -0.77 7.93
CA ARG A 92 -0.78 -1.28 7.56
C ARG A 92 -0.90 -2.44 6.59
N THR A 93 -1.68 -3.47 6.94
CA THR A 93 -1.80 -4.67 6.10
C THR A 93 -2.50 -4.39 4.78
N GLY A 94 -3.42 -3.43 4.73
CA GLY A 94 -3.97 -2.94 3.47
C GLY A 94 -2.94 -2.28 2.57
N ALA A 95 -2.08 -1.43 3.13
CA ALA A 95 -0.99 -0.80 2.39
C ALA A 95 0.05 -1.83 1.94
N GLU A 96 0.38 -2.81 2.78
CA GLU A 96 1.29 -3.93 2.42
C GLU A 96 0.78 -4.72 1.21
N LEU A 97 -0.51 -5.06 1.17
CA LEU A 97 -1.11 -5.81 0.05
C LEU A 97 -1.16 -4.98 -1.24
N ALA A 98 -1.47 -3.69 -1.13
CA ALA A 98 -1.45 -2.80 -2.29
C ALA A 98 -0.03 -2.60 -2.83
N ALA A 99 0.98 -2.46 -1.95
CA ALA A 99 2.39 -2.43 -2.34
C ALA A 99 2.82 -3.74 -3.01
N GLY A 100 2.40 -4.88 -2.48
CA GLY A 100 2.70 -6.18 -3.05
C GLY A 100 2.09 -6.40 -4.44
N ARG A 101 0.89 -5.86 -4.72
CA ARG A 101 0.33 -5.85 -6.07
C ARG A 101 1.17 -5.01 -7.04
N LEU A 102 1.53 -3.78 -6.64
CA LEU A 102 2.41 -2.93 -7.45
C LEU A 102 3.76 -3.61 -7.72
N GLU A 103 4.33 -4.30 -6.74
CA GLU A 103 5.56 -5.08 -6.92
C GLU A 103 5.36 -6.23 -7.91
N ALA A 104 4.22 -6.93 -7.88
CA ALA A 104 3.90 -7.95 -8.87
C ALA A 104 3.77 -7.36 -10.28
N ASP A 105 3.04 -6.25 -10.43
CA ASP A 105 2.85 -5.54 -11.70
C ASP A 105 4.17 -5.00 -12.28
N LEU A 106 5.13 -4.67 -11.41
CA LEU A 106 6.49 -4.24 -11.78
C LEU A 106 7.46 -5.42 -12.06
N GLY A 107 6.99 -6.67 -12.03
CA GLY A 107 7.81 -7.85 -12.27
C GLY A 107 8.76 -8.18 -11.10
N LEU A 108 8.35 -7.88 -9.86
CA LEU A 108 9.11 -8.13 -8.64
C LEU A 108 8.41 -9.19 -7.74
N PRO A 109 8.18 -10.42 -8.24
CA PRO A 109 7.37 -11.44 -7.54
C PRO A 109 7.92 -11.80 -6.16
N ALA A 110 9.24 -11.84 -5.98
CA ALA A 110 9.84 -12.15 -4.69
C ALA A 110 9.47 -11.13 -3.60
N ARG A 111 9.38 -9.84 -3.98
CA ARG A 111 8.99 -8.76 -3.06
C ARG A 111 7.49 -8.82 -2.74
N ALA A 112 6.66 -9.01 -3.76
CA ALA A 112 5.22 -9.23 -3.60
C ALA A 112 4.92 -10.42 -2.65
N ALA A 113 5.64 -11.53 -2.81
CA ALA A 113 5.51 -12.70 -1.94
C ALA A 113 5.97 -12.42 -0.49
N ALA A 114 6.98 -11.56 -0.29
CA ALA A 114 7.41 -11.15 1.04
C ALA A 114 6.35 -10.29 1.74
N ARG A 115 5.75 -9.33 1.02
CA ARG A 115 4.62 -8.50 1.51
C ARG A 115 3.43 -9.35 1.94
N ALA A 116 3.02 -10.30 1.09
CA ALA A 116 1.93 -11.23 1.41
C ALA A 116 2.20 -12.05 2.68
N ARG A 117 3.42 -12.58 2.83
CA ARG A 117 3.81 -13.32 4.05
C ARG A 117 3.84 -12.45 5.29
N ALA A 118 4.26 -11.19 5.19
CA ALA A 118 4.23 -10.25 6.29
C ALA A 118 2.80 -10.03 6.80
N VAL A 119 1.82 -9.91 5.90
CA VAL A 119 0.40 -9.77 6.25
C VAL A 119 -0.15 -11.02 6.92
N LEU A 120 0.13 -12.21 6.37
CA LEU A 120 -0.29 -13.48 6.97
C LEU A 120 0.30 -13.67 8.38
N THR A 121 1.57 -13.30 8.57
CA THR A 121 2.24 -13.33 9.87
C THR A 121 1.59 -12.37 10.85
N ALA A 122 1.36 -11.12 10.44
CA ALA A 122 0.74 -10.10 11.28
C ALA A 122 -0.64 -10.51 11.81
N TYR A 123 -1.46 -11.17 10.98
CA TYR A 123 -2.76 -11.66 11.43
C TYR A 123 -2.71 -12.98 12.19
N ARG A 124 -1.66 -13.79 12.06
CA ARG A 124 -1.47 -14.97 12.92
C ARG A 124 -1.11 -14.55 14.34
N ASP A 125 -0.28 -13.53 14.49
CA ASP A 125 0.22 -13.09 15.80
C ASP A 125 -0.80 -12.22 16.56
N ALA A 126 -1.84 -11.73 15.88
CA ALA A 126 -2.94 -10.95 16.47
C ALA A 126 -4.04 -11.85 17.07
N ASP A 127 -3.69 -12.98 17.71
CA ASP A 127 -4.59 -13.97 18.30
C ASP A 127 -5.86 -13.34 18.93
N GLY A 128 -7.03 -13.58 18.30
CA GLY A 128 -8.34 -13.21 18.85
C GLY A 128 -9.08 -12.11 18.09
N ASP A 129 -9.64 -12.45 16.92
CA ASP A 129 -11.04 -12.17 16.61
C ASP A 129 -11.35 -12.89 15.30
N GLU A 130 -11.94 -14.09 15.40
CA GLU A 130 -12.79 -14.57 14.32
C GLU A 130 -14.01 -13.65 14.32
N ASP A 131 -13.87 -12.49 13.67
CA ASP A 131 -14.93 -11.52 13.47
C ASP A 131 -16.18 -12.28 13.00
N CYS A 132 -17.18 -12.32 13.89
CA CYS A 132 -18.17 -13.37 13.95
C CYS A 132 -19.21 -13.17 12.83
N GLY A 133 -18.91 -13.65 11.61
CA GLY A 133 -19.82 -13.57 10.47
C GLY A 133 -19.10 -13.59 9.13
N ASP A 134 -19.87 -13.76 8.05
CA ASP A 134 -19.44 -13.87 6.64
C ASP A 134 -18.34 -12.85 6.25
N GLY A 135 -17.07 -13.24 6.39
CA GLY A 135 -15.93 -12.56 5.77
C GLY A 135 -15.44 -11.25 6.41
N GLY A 136 -15.31 -11.15 7.74
CA GLY A 136 -14.72 -9.97 8.41
C GLY A 136 -13.33 -9.54 7.90
N THR A 137 -12.89 -8.33 8.25
CA THR A 137 -11.66 -7.68 7.70
C THR A 137 -10.42 -8.56 7.78
N VAL A 138 -10.25 -9.32 8.87
CA VAL A 138 -9.14 -10.28 9.05
C VAL A 138 -9.18 -11.38 7.98
N HIS A 139 -10.35 -11.99 7.76
CA HIS A 139 -10.53 -13.05 6.77
C HIS A 139 -10.30 -12.52 5.35
N ALA A 140 -10.87 -11.36 5.00
CA ALA A 140 -10.67 -10.72 3.71
C ALA A 140 -9.19 -10.47 3.42
N ARG A 141 -8.44 -9.94 4.40
CA ARG A 141 -7.00 -9.66 4.26
C ARG A 141 -6.16 -10.92 4.15
N ARG A 142 -6.46 -11.97 4.91
CA ARG A 142 -5.78 -13.27 4.78
C ARG A 142 -6.02 -13.88 3.41
N THR A 143 -7.26 -13.85 2.92
CA THR A 143 -7.63 -14.35 1.58
C THR A 143 -6.91 -13.57 0.49
N GLU A 144 -6.89 -12.24 0.57
CA GLU A 144 -6.16 -11.37 -0.36
C GLU A 144 -4.65 -11.64 -0.34
N ALA A 145 -4.06 -11.80 0.85
CA ALA A 145 -2.64 -12.14 1.01
C ALA A 145 -2.28 -13.49 0.41
N THR A 146 -3.11 -14.53 0.65
CA THR A 146 -2.90 -15.87 0.08
C THR A 146 -2.93 -15.83 -1.44
N ARG A 147 -3.92 -15.16 -2.03
CA ARG A 147 -4.02 -15.02 -3.50
C ARG A 147 -2.81 -14.30 -4.09
N LEU A 148 -2.35 -13.22 -3.45
CA LEU A 148 -1.15 -12.50 -3.87
C LEU A 148 0.10 -13.39 -3.78
N LEU A 149 0.24 -14.19 -2.72
CA LEU A 149 1.35 -15.11 -2.54
C LEU A 149 1.37 -16.22 -3.60
N GLU A 150 0.21 -16.76 -3.96
CA GLU A 150 0.07 -17.76 -5.02
C GLU A 150 0.47 -17.18 -6.38
N ALA A 151 -0.11 -16.04 -6.77
CA ALA A 151 0.22 -15.35 -8.02
C ALA A 151 1.71 -14.99 -8.11
N ALA A 152 2.30 -14.51 -7.01
CA ALA A 152 3.73 -14.18 -6.97
C ALA A 152 4.64 -15.42 -7.10
N ARG A 153 4.21 -16.59 -6.62
CA ARG A 153 4.95 -17.84 -6.79
C ARG A 153 4.89 -18.34 -8.23
N GLU A 154 3.73 -18.24 -8.85
CA GLU A 154 3.54 -18.60 -10.26
C GLU A 154 4.40 -17.72 -11.17
N ALA A 155 4.40 -16.40 -10.94
CA ALA A 155 5.23 -15.45 -11.70
C ALA A 155 6.74 -15.57 -11.42
N GLY A 156 7.13 -16.14 -10.27
CA GLY A 156 8.52 -16.34 -9.88
C GLY A 156 9.08 -17.73 -10.20
N ALA A 157 8.24 -18.68 -10.62
CA ALA A 157 8.69 -19.99 -11.06
C ALA A 157 9.46 -19.82 -12.39
N PRO A 158 10.63 -20.45 -12.56
CA PRO A 158 11.26 -20.50 -13.87
C PRO A 158 10.27 -21.16 -14.83
N GLU A 159 9.97 -20.50 -15.95
CA GLU A 159 9.24 -21.14 -17.05
C GLU A 159 9.96 -22.46 -17.37
N GLU A 160 9.35 -23.60 -17.03
CA GLU A 160 9.76 -24.87 -17.59
C GLU A 160 9.48 -24.78 -19.09
N ARG A 161 10.50 -24.33 -19.84
CA ARG A 161 10.51 -24.32 -21.30
C ARG A 161 10.44 -25.77 -21.78
N GLY A 162 9.22 -26.23 -22.04
CA GLY A 162 8.93 -27.36 -22.93
C GLY A 162 9.14 -26.99 -24.39
#